data_AF-A0A2K5HRL0-F1
#
_entry.id   AF-A0A2K5HRL0-F1
#
_cell.length_a   1.000
_cell.length_b   1.000
_cell.length_c   1.000
_cell.angle_alpha   90.00
_cell.angle_beta   90.00
_cell.angle_gamma   90.00
#
_symmetry.space_group_name_H-M   'P 1'
#
loop_
_entity.id
_entity.type
_entity.pdbx_description
1 polymer ?
#
loop_
_entity_poly.entity_id
_entity_poly.type
_entity_poly.pdbx_seq_one_letter_code
_entity_poly.pdbx_strand_id
1 'polypeptide(L)'
;MLTLASKLKRDDGLKGSRTAATASDSTRRVSVRDKLLVKEVAELEANLPCTCKVHFPDPNKLHCFQLTVTPDEGCHLGIKLFVY
;
A
#
# COMPACT_ATOMS: atom_id res chain seq x y z
N MET A 1 -10.49 18.61 30.38
CA MET A 1 -10.57 17.16 30.63
C MET A 1 -11.98 16.74 30.23
N LEU A 2 -12.14 15.98 29.14
CA LEU A 2 -13.45 15.63 28.58
C LEU A 2 -13.72 14.15 28.85
N THR A 3 -14.78 13.87 29.61
CA THR A 3 -15.17 12.53 30.05
C THR A 3 -16.09 11.88 29.01
N LEU A 4 -15.69 10.71 28.47
CA LEU A 4 -16.49 9.93 27.51
C LEU A 4 -17.58 9.14 28.23
N ALA A 5 -18.82 9.61 28.14
CA ALA A 5 -19.98 8.84 28.55
C ALA A 5 -20.76 8.32 27.33
N SER A 6 -20.94 7.00 27.34
CA SER A 6 -22.12 6.28 26.84
C SER A 6 -22.11 5.78 25.39
N LYS A 7 -21.79 4.49 25.31
CA LYS A 7 -22.34 3.46 24.41
C LYS A 7 -23.71 3.82 23.81
N LEU A 8 -23.82 3.67 22.49
CA LEU A 8 -25.07 3.29 21.84
C LEU A 8 -24.87 1.94 21.13
N LYS A 9 -25.34 0.89 21.78
CA LYS A 9 -25.72 -0.37 21.15
C LYS A 9 -27.25 -0.34 21.00
N ARG A 10 -27.76 -0.49 19.78
CA ARG A 10 -29.13 -0.93 19.52
C ARG A 10 -29.08 -2.06 18.50
N ASP A 11 -29.90 -3.04 18.81
CA ASP A 11 -29.96 -4.39 18.26
C ASP A 11 -31.29 -4.56 17.51
N ASP A 12 -31.30 -5.56 16.63
CA ASP A 12 -32.44 -6.26 16.01
C ASP A 12 -33.21 -5.72 14.78
N GLY A 13 -33.22 -6.59 13.75
CA GLY A 13 -34.42 -6.83 12.93
C GLY A 13 -34.41 -6.48 11.44
N LEU A 14 -33.75 -7.27 10.56
CA LEU A 14 -34.38 -7.64 9.28
C LEU A 14 -33.74 -8.86 8.59
N LYS A 15 -34.55 -9.91 8.47
CA LYS A 15 -34.37 -11.12 7.67
C LYS A 15 -34.22 -10.73 6.19
N GLY A 16 -33.05 -10.97 5.61
CA GLY A 16 -32.80 -10.72 4.18
C GLY A 16 -31.64 -11.58 3.67
N SER A 17 -32.00 -12.70 3.02
CA SER A 17 -31.08 -13.61 2.33
C SER A 17 -30.19 -12.87 1.33
N ARG A 18 -28.94 -12.54 1.71
CA ARG A 18 -27.88 -12.02 0.82
C ARG A 18 -26.47 -12.44 1.29
N THR A 19 -26.30 -13.64 1.83
CA THR A 19 -25.02 -14.12 2.38
C THR A 19 -23.95 -14.48 1.33
N ALA A 20 -24.24 -14.36 0.02
CA ALA A 20 -23.24 -14.59 -1.05
C ALA A 20 -22.70 -13.31 -1.71
N ALA A 21 -23.35 -12.15 -1.52
CA ALA A 21 -23.00 -10.92 -2.25
C ALA A 21 -22.01 -10.01 -1.49
N THR A 22 -21.85 -10.18 -0.18
CA THR A 22 -21.01 -9.32 0.66
C THR A 22 -19.54 -9.73 0.67
N ALA A 23 -19.22 -11.00 0.42
CA ALA A 23 -17.84 -11.45 0.22
C ALA A 23 -17.26 -10.91 -1.09
N SER A 24 -18.08 -10.77 -2.14
CA SER A 24 -17.65 -10.33 -3.48
C SER A 24 -17.41 -8.81 -3.56
N ASP A 25 -18.07 -7.99 -2.74
CA ASP A 25 -17.90 -6.53 -2.74
C ASP A 25 -16.54 -6.12 -2.12
N SER A 26 -16.03 -6.88 -1.16
CA SER A 26 -14.71 -6.62 -0.55
C SER A 26 -13.57 -6.79 -1.56
N THR A 27 -13.62 -7.82 -2.42
CA THR A 27 -12.61 -8.05 -3.46
C THR A 27 -12.69 -7.04 -4.62
N ARG A 28 -13.84 -6.37 -4.80
CA ARG A 28 -14.03 -5.33 -5.85
C ARG A 28 -13.60 -3.94 -5.40
N ARG A 29 -13.51 -3.71 -4.08
CA ARG A 29 -13.13 -2.41 -3.52
C ARG A 29 -11.61 -2.34 -3.36
N VAL A 30 -11.00 -1.44 -4.11
CA VAL A 30 -9.58 -1.13 -3.97
C VAL A 30 -9.34 -0.56 -2.56
N SER A 31 -8.35 -1.10 -1.84
CA SER A 31 -7.97 -0.60 -0.52
C SER A 31 -7.48 0.84 -0.60
N VAL A 32 -7.60 1.62 0.48
CA VAL A 32 -7.08 3.01 0.51
C VAL A 32 -5.59 3.02 0.18
N ARG A 33 -4.83 2.05 0.73
CA ARG A 33 -3.41 1.88 0.44
C ARG A 33 -3.17 1.72 -1.06
N ASP A 34 -3.85 0.79 -1.72
CA ASP A 34 -3.59 0.51 -3.14
C ASP A 34 -4.01 1.69 -4.03
N LYS A 35 -5.02 2.48 -3.61
CA LYS A 35 -5.37 3.74 -4.30
C LYS A 35 -4.25 4.79 -4.20
N LEU A 36 -3.61 4.90 -3.04
CA LEU A 36 -2.51 5.85 -2.82
C LEU A 36 -1.24 5.40 -3.56
N LEU A 37 -0.91 4.11 -3.48
CA LEU A 37 0.30 3.56 -4.09
C LEU A 37 0.36 3.75 -5.61
N VAL A 38 -0.77 3.75 -6.31
CA VAL A 38 -0.79 4.02 -7.76
C VAL A 38 -0.18 5.39 -8.09
N LYS A 39 -0.48 6.40 -7.27
CA LYS A 39 0.04 7.76 -7.45
C LYS A 39 1.47 7.87 -6.90
N GLU A 40 1.71 7.35 -5.71
CA GLU A 40 3.01 7.45 -5.04
C GLU A 40 4.11 6.72 -5.80
N VAL A 41 3.85 5.56 -6.41
CA VAL A 41 4.84 4.83 -7.22
C VAL A 41 5.24 5.61 -8.46
N ALA A 42 4.27 6.20 -9.17
CA ALA A 42 4.56 7.01 -10.35
C ALA A 42 5.39 8.26 -9.99
N GLU A 43 5.06 8.92 -8.89
CA GLU A 43 5.84 10.05 -8.38
C GLU A 43 7.23 9.61 -7.90
N LEU A 44 7.35 8.44 -7.24
CA LEU A 44 8.61 7.89 -6.78
C LEU A 44 9.57 7.63 -7.94
N GLU A 45 9.11 6.99 -9.02
CA GLU A 45 9.94 6.71 -10.20
C GLU A 45 10.39 7.99 -10.91
N ALA A 46 9.55 9.03 -10.95
CA ALA A 46 9.89 10.31 -11.56
C ALA A 46 10.91 11.12 -10.74
N ASN A 47 10.92 10.95 -9.41
CA ASN A 47 11.80 11.68 -8.50
C ASN A 47 13.04 10.88 -8.05
N LEU A 48 13.18 9.64 -8.50
CA LEU A 48 14.29 8.78 -8.10
C LEU A 48 15.61 9.32 -8.69
N PRO A 49 16.69 9.45 -7.90
CA PRO A 49 18.00 9.76 -8.45
C PRO A 49 18.49 8.62 -9.35
N CYS A 50 19.37 8.93 -10.30
CA CYS A 50 19.90 7.94 -11.26
C CYS A 50 20.71 6.79 -10.60
N THR A 51 21.17 7.01 -9.37
CA THR A 51 21.84 6.02 -8.50
C THR A 51 20.86 4.99 -7.93
N CYS A 52 19.56 5.23 -7.99
CA CYS A 52 18.53 4.33 -7.47
C CYS A 52 17.74 3.68 -8.62
N LYS A 53 17.23 2.47 -8.41
CA LYS A 53 16.28 1.79 -9.30
C LYS A 53 15.25 1.00 -8.52
N VAL A 54 13.98 1.17 -8.84
CA VAL A 54 12.88 0.38 -8.27
C VAL A 54 12.56 -0.78 -9.21
N HIS A 55 12.22 -1.93 -8.64
CA HIS A 55 11.75 -3.11 -9.36
C HIS A 55 10.54 -3.70 -8.63
N PHE A 56 9.46 -3.99 -9.37
CA PHE A 56 8.26 -4.64 -8.84
C PHE A 56 8.21 -6.09 -9.33
N PRO A 57 8.53 -7.08 -8.48
CA PRO A 57 8.46 -8.49 -8.87
C PRO A 57 7.06 -8.92 -9.34
N ASP A 58 6.02 -8.30 -8.79
CA ASP A 58 4.63 -8.47 -9.21
C ASP A 58 4.00 -7.09 -9.42
N PRO A 59 3.61 -6.73 -10.66
CA PRO A 59 3.03 -5.42 -10.97
C PRO A 59 1.67 -5.18 -10.28
N ASN A 60 1.00 -6.24 -9.82
CA ASN A 60 -0.26 -6.12 -9.08
C ASN A 60 -0.04 -5.85 -7.58
N LYS A 61 1.20 -5.96 -7.09
CA LYS A 61 1.57 -5.75 -5.68
C LYS A 61 2.49 -4.55 -5.56
N LEU A 62 1.92 -3.36 -5.75
CA LEU A 62 2.66 -2.10 -5.58
C LEU A 62 3.23 -1.90 -4.16
N HIS A 63 2.72 -2.61 -3.17
CA HIS A 63 3.25 -2.60 -1.79
C HIS A 63 4.45 -3.53 -1.59
N CYS A 64 4.86 -4.29 -2.60
CA CYS A 64 6.02 -5.17 -2.57
C CYS A 64 6.95 -4.80 -3.74
N PHE A 65 8.02 -4.06 -3.43
CA PHE A 65 9.00 -3.64 -4.42
C PHE A 65 10.41 -3.81 -3.86
N GLN A 66 11.37 -3.83 -4.77
CA GLN A 66 12.79 -3.90 -4.48
C GLN A 66 13.41 -2.57 -4.89
N LEU A 67 14.15 -1.95 -3.98
CA LEU A 67 14.93 -0.76 -4.27
C LEU A 67 16.40 -1.14 -4.36
N THR A 68 16.98 -0.90 -5.52
CA THR A 68 18.42 -0.94 -5.73
C THR A 68 18.99 0.45 -5.50
N VAL A 69 20.06 0.56 -4.72
CA VAL A 69 20.87 1.77 -4.60
C VAL A 69 22.30 1.46 -5.05
N THR A 70 22.83 2.25 -5.95
CA THR A 70 24.22 2.17 -6.45
C THR A 70 24.86 3.53 -6.26
N PRO A 71 25.59 3.75 -5.15
CA PRO A 71 26.29 5.01 -4.90
C PRO A 71 27.30 5.29 -6.01
N ASP A 72 27.33 6.53 -6.47
CA ASP A 72 28.27 7.10 -7.43
C ASP A 72 29.43 7.86 -6.76
N GLU A 73 29.42 7.94 -5.43
CA GLU A 73 30.50 8.51 -4.61
C GLU A 73 30.76 7.71 -3.31
N GLY A 74 31.91 7.99 -2.68
CA GLY A 74 32.27 7.47 -1.35
C GLY A 74 32.83 6.03 -1.30
N CYS A 75 32.98 5.48 -0.10
CA CYS A 75 33.58 4.16 0.14
C CYS A 75 32.76 2.98 -0.41
N HIS A 76 31.50 3.22 -0.78
CA HIS A 76 30.59 2.23 -1.34
C HIS A 76 30.30 2.48 -2.83
N LEU A 77 31.14 3.30 -3.46
CA LEU A 77 31.10 3.57 -4.89
C LEU A 77 31.03 2.26 -5.68
N GLY A 78 30.01 2.12 -6.51
CA GLY A 78 29.81 0.97 -7.38
C GLY A 78 29.28 -0.29 -6.67
N ILE A 79 29.09 -0.27 -5.35
CA ILE A 79 28.44 -1.39 -4.64
C ILE A 79 26.93 -1.30 -4.85
N LYS A 80 26.34 -2.39 -5.35
CA LYS A 80 24.90 -2.50 -5.53
C LYS A 80 24.24 -2.98 -4.24
N LEU A 81 23.48 -2.11 -3.59
CA LEU A 81 22.72 -2.41 -2.38
C LEU A 81 21.27 -2.75 -2.74
N PHE A 82 20.74 -3.82 -2.15
CA PHE A 82 19.35 -4.23 -2.33
C PHE A 82 18.56 -3.99 -1.04
N VAL A 83 17.44 -3.29 -1.17
CA VAL A 83 16.45 -3.04 -0.11
C VAL A 83 15.15 -3.73 -0.52
N TYR A 84 14.59 -4.55 0.38
CA TYR A 84 13.40 -5.37 0.16
C TYR A 84 12.24 -4.91 1.06
#